data_AF-A0A5C7J358-F1
#
_entry.id   AF-A0A5C7J358-F1
#
_cell.length_a   1.000
_cell.length_b   1.000
_cell.length_c   1.000
_cell.angle_alpha   90.00
_cell.angle_beta   90.00
_cell.angle_gamma   90.00
#
_symmetry.space_group_name_H-M   'P 1'
#
loop_
_entity.id
_entity.type
_entity.pdbx_description
1 polymer ?
#
loop_
_entity_poly.entity_id
_entity_poly.type
_entity_poly.pdbx_seq_one_letter_code
_entity_poly.pdbx_strand_id
1 'polypeptide(L)' 'MEVYTSIEEVKKHLSPDEDLLVLGGSEIYKLFLDNPLSEIRLSEIHGNYEGDTYFPAFEELYEEVSRENK' A
#
# COMPACT_ATOMS: atom_id res chain seq x y z
N MET A 1 -21.83 -3.21 0.70
CA MET A 1 -20.71 -2.26 0.82
C MET A 1 -20.43 -2.13 2.29
N GLU A 2 -19.25 -2.51 2.72
CA GLU A 2 -18.80 -2.36 4.10
C GLU A 2 -17.97 -1.09 4.20
N VAL A 3 -18.07 -0.39 5.33
CA VAL A 3 -17.33 0.84 5.59
C VAL A 3 -16.75 0.74 6.99
N TYR A 4 -15.45 0.97 7.09
CA TYR A 4 -14.70 0.92 8.33
C TYR A 4 -14.07 2.28 8.61
N THR A 5 -13.87 2.60 9.88
CA THR A 5 -13.35 3.90 10.33
C THR A 5 -11.94 3.82 10.90
N SER A 6 -11.36 2.60 10.97
CA SER A 6 -9.98 2.37 11.41
C SER A 6 -9.40 1.07 10.85
N ILE A 7 -8.06 0.99 10.82
CA ILE A 7 -7.35 -0.24 10.44
C ILE A 7 -7.70 -1.40 11.38
N GLU A 8 -7.88 -1.13 12.66
CA GLU A 8 -8.22 -2.16 13.65
C GLU A 8 -9.60 -2.79 13.42
N GLU A 9 -10.56 -2.01 12.91
CA GLU A 9 -11.84 -2.57 12.47
C GLU A 9 -11.67 -3.47 11.25
N VAL A 10 -10.85 -3.07 10.27
CA VAL A 10 -10.55 -3.89 9.09
C VAL A 10 -9.92 -5.23 9.51
N LYS A 11 -8.90 -5.20 10.38
CA LYS A 11 -8.22 -6.41 10.89
C LYS A 11 -9.15 -7.39 11.60
N LYS A 12 -10.18 -6.90 12.30
CA LYS A 12 -11.16 -7.75 13.00
C LYS A 12 -12.11 -8.49 12.05
N HIS A 13 -12.29 -7.97 10.84
CA HIS A 13 -13.18 -8.56 9.84
C HIS A 13 -12.43 -9.38 8.80
N LEU A 14 -11.10 -9.28 8.75
CA LEU A 14 -10.25 -10.14 7.94
C LEU A 14 -10.23 -11.56 8.51
N SER A 15 -10.57 -12.52 7.66
CA SER A 15 -10.39 -13.93 8.00
C SER A 15 -8.89 -14.26 7.99
N PRO A 16 -8.43 -15.25 8.80
CA PRO A 16 -7.01 -15.64 8.83
C PRO A 16 -6.44 -16.10 7.47
N ASP A 17 -7.30 -16.55 6.57
CA ASP A 17 -6.94 -17.11 5.26
C ASP A 17 -7.12 -16.10 4.10
N GLU A 18 -7.40 -14.83 4.40
CA GLU A 18 -7.64 -13.78 3.39
C GLU A 18 -6.47 -12.82 3.25
N ASP A 19 -6.14 -12.47 2.00
CA ASP A 19 -5.15 -11.44 1.69
C ASP A 19 -5.81 -10.04 1.68
N LEU A 20 -5.18 -9.08 2.37
CA LEU A 20 -5.56 -7.67 2.31
C LEU A 20 -4.77 -6.96 1.21
N LEU A 21 -5.46 -6.48 0.18
CA LEU A 21 -4.87 -5.62 -0.85
C LEU A 21 -5.30 -4.16 -0.62
N VAL A 22 -4.32 -3.29 -0.38
CA VAL A 22 -4.52 -1.84 -0.25
C VAL A 22 -4.34 -1.18 -1.61
N LEU A 23 -5.41 -0.58 -2.15
CA LEU A 23 -5.43 -0.02 -3.50
C LEU A 23 -5.40 1.53 -3.53
N GLY A 24 -5.06 2.15 -2.40
CA GLY A 24 -4.89 3.61 -2.24
C GLY A 24 -6.06 4.30 -1.52
N GLY A 25 -6.10 5.64 -1.47
CA GLY A 25 -5.12 6.60 -2.01
C GLY A 25 -3.91 6.87 -1.10
N SER A 26 -3.18 7.97 -1.34
CA SER A 26 -1.91 8.30 -0.64
C SER A 26 -2.00 8.26 0.90
N GLU A 27 -3.04 8.85 1.48
CA GLU A 27 -3.24 8.81 2.94
C GLU A 27 -3.50 7.39 3.47
N ILE A 28 -4.20 6.55 2.70
CA ILE A 28 -4.41 5.15 3.06
C ILE A 28 -3.09 4.38 2.96
N TYR A 29 -2.31 4.58 1.90
CA TYR A 29 -0.97 3.98 1.80
C TYR A 29 -0.10 4.37 2.99
N LYS A 30 -0.07 5.64 3.37
CA LYS A 30 0.71 6.12 4.51
C LYS A 30 0.32 5.42 5.81
N LEU A 31 -0.98 5.28 6.09
CA LEU A 31 -1.46 4.58 7.28
C LEU A 31 -0.98 3.12 7.35
N PHE A 32 -0.84 2.45 6.20
CA PHE A 32 -0.33 1.08 6.10
C PHE A 32 1.20 0.98 5.96
N LEU A 33 1.91 2.07 5.66
CA LEU A 33 3.37 2.12 5.81
C LEU A 33 3.76 2.29 7.28
N ASP A 34 3.00 3.06 8.06
CA ASP A 34 3.16 3.16 9.52
C ASP A 34 2.76 1.84 10.24
N ASN A 35 2.04 0.95 9.55
CA ASN A 35 1.65 -0.39 10.00
C ASN A 35 1.99 -1.42 8.90
N PRO A 36 3.29 -1.72 8.69
CA PRO A 36 3.80 -2.29 7.45
C PRO A 36 3.05 -3.55 7.01
N LEU A 37 2.64 -3.56 5.74
CA LEU A 37 2.20 -4.76 5.03
C LEU A 37 3.38 -5.70 4.75
N SER A 38 3.08 -6.94 4.40
CA SER A 38 4.08 -7.94 4.02
C SER A 38 4.84 -7.60 2.74
N GLU A 39 4.20 -6.95 1.76
CA GLU A 39 4.80 -6.61 0.48
C GLU A 39 4.17 -5.39 -0.19
N ILE A 40 4.91 -4.79 -1.11
CA ILE A 40 4.43 -3.76 -2.03
C ILE A 40 4.54 -4.30 -3.46
N ARG A 41 3.42 -4.28 -4.18
CA ARG A 41 3.39 -4.54 -5.63
C ARG A 41 3.41 -3.21 -6.36
N LEU A 42 4.59 -2.77 -6.79
CA LEU A 42 4.80 -1.47 -7.42
C LEU A 42 4.86 -1.58 -8.95
N SER A 43 4.21 -0.65 -9.64
CA SER A 43 4.43 -0.40 -11.07
C SER A 43 5.07 0.98 -11.23
N GLU A 44 6.33 1.01 -11.65
CA GLU A 44 7.08 2.25 -11.88
C GLU A 44 6.79 2.78 -13.30
N ILE A 45 6.32 4.02 -13.41
CA ILE A 45 6.07 4.68 -14.69
C ILE A 45 7.16 5.73 -14.93
N HIS A 46 8.01 5.50 -15.93
CA HIS A 46 9.13 6.40 -16.22
C HIS A 46 8.65 7.73 -16.80
N GLY A 47 8.84 8.79 -16.02
CA GLY A 47 8.52 10.16 -16.41
C GLY A 47 8.55 11.09 -15.21
N ASN A 48 8.49 12.40 -15.47
CA ASN A 48 8.26 13.40 -14.45
C ASN A 48 6.84 13.92 -14.63
N TYR A 49 6.03 13.81 -13.58
CA TYR A 49 4.62 14.19 -13.61
C TYR A 49 4.33 15.20 -12.51
N GLU A 50 3.63 16.27 -12.86
CA GLU A 50 2.97 17.12 -11.88
C GLU A 50 1.72 16.40 -11.38
N GLY A 51 1.49 16.45 -10.07
CA GLY A 51 0.36 15.80 -9.42
C GLY A 51 0.00 16.49 -8.12
N ASP A 52 -1.24 16.32 -7.70
CA ASP A 52 -1.72 16.77 -6.39
C ASP A 52 -1.51 15.71 -5.29
N THR A 53 -1.14 14.48 -5.70
CA THR A 53 -1.03 13.31 -4.85
C THR A 53 0.13 12.42 -5.33
N TYR A 54 0.91 11.90 -4.39
CA TYR A 54 2.07 11.04 -4.66
C TYR A 54 2.02 9.78 -3.78
N PHE A 55 2.65 8.71 -4.23
CA PHE A 55 2.88 7.55 -3.36
C PHE A 55 3.84 7.95 -2.23
N PRO A 56 3.55 7.61 -0.97
CA PRO A 56 4.41 7.98 0.16
C PRO A 56 5.77 7.27 0.09
N ALA A 57 6.80 7.89 0.68
CA ALA A 57 8.13 7.28 0.77
C ALA A 57 8.09 5.96 1.55
N PHE A 58 8.71 4.93 1.00
CA PHE A 58 8.66 3.55 1.52
C PHE A 58 10.01 2.83 1.45
N GLU A 59 11.01 3.44 0.82
CA GLU A 59 12.30 2.86 0.46
C GLU A 59 13.13 2.45 1.68
N GLU A 60 12.92 3.09 2.84
CA GLU A 60 13.58 2.72 4.10
C GLU A 60 12.89 1.55 4.82
N LEU A 61 11.66 1.20 4.42
CA LEU A 61 10.83 0.20 5.10
C LEU A 61 10.84 -1.16 4.38
N TYR A 62 11.17 -1.18 3.09
CA TYR A 62 11.09 -2.36 2.24
C TYR A 62 12.36 -2.56 1.44
N GLU A 63 12.69 -3.81 1.16
CA GLU A 63 13.76 -4.21 0.25
C GLU A 63 13.15 -4.76 -1.05
N GLU A 64 13.73 -4.41 -2.19
CA GLU A 64 13.33 -4.96 -3.48
C GLU A 64 13.77 -6.43 -3.60
N VAL A 65 12.80 -7.34 -3.76
CA VAL A 65 13.05 -8.78 -3.91
C VAL A 65 12.92 -9.27 -5.35
N SER A 66 12.21 -8.54 -6.21
CA SER A 66 12.05 -8.87 -7.63
C SER A 66 11.68 -7.64 -8.46
N ARG A 67 12.10 -7.66 -9.73
CA ARG A 67 11.76 -6.64 -10.73
C ARG A 67 11.57 -7.30 -12.09
N GLU A 68 10.49 -6.95 -12.76
CA GLU A 68 10.27 -7.29 -14.17
C GLU A 68 10.79 -6.15 -15.05
N ASN A 69 11.85 -6.42 -15.83
CA ASN A 69 12.32 -5.46 -16.84
C ASN A 69 11.47 -5.65 -18.11
N LYS A 70 10.68 -4.64 -18.47
CA LYS A 70 9.92 -4.59 -19.72
C LYS A 70 10.45 -3.51 -20.65
#